data_AF-A0AAJ2WD75-F1
#
_entry.id   AF-A0AAJ2WD75-F1
#
_cell.length_a   1.000
_cell.length_b   1.000
_cell.length_c   1.000
_cell.angle_alpha   90.00
_cell.angle_beta   90.00
_cell.angle_gamma   90.00
#
_symmetry.space_group_name_H-M   'P 1'
#
loop_
_entity.id
_entity.type
_entity.pdbx_description
1 polymer ?
#
loop_
_entity_poly.entity_id
_entity_poly.type
_entity_poly.pdbx_seq_one_letter_code
_entity_poly.pdbx_strand_id
1 'polypeptide(L)'
;MNKKICAITGSTPNEYSFGYDEENMNCALEKRLIVQAIFALVSVGVTGFLSTMNEGAELWGAEAVAHIITTFNRDITLGCVPTSEEQASRWHPDTRDKYFDLLENYLETDAIPKRHDPDGDMYGADRELLGEDIYAYDADKYIADTADMLLVCGDKPGEHAEILMREFEGRGKKIMRM
;
A
#
# COMPACT_ATOMS: atom_id res chain seq x y z
N MET A 1 -3.22 3.96 23.41
CA MET A 1 -4.30 3.71 22.43
C MET A 1 -3.80 2.64 21.49
N ASN A 2 -4.62 1.65 21.14
CA ASN A 2 -4.19 0.63 20.17
C ASN A 2 -4.17 1.29 18.79
N LYS A 3 -3.01 1.34 18.13
CA LYS A 3 -2.91 1.88 16.77
C LYS A 3 -3.64 0.91 15.84
N LYS A 4 -4.72 1.35 15.20
CA LYS A 4 -5.37 0.56 14.13
C LYS A 4 -4.64 0.80 12.81
N ILE A 5 -4.20 -0.28 12.18
CA ILE A 5 -3.49 -0.26 10.90
C ILE A 5 -4.39 -0.82 9.79
N CYS A 6 -4.42 -0.15 8.64
CA CYS A 6 -5.17 -0.58 7.47
C CYS A 6 -4.24 -0.90 6.30
N ALA A 7 -4.33 -2.12 5.77
CA ALA A 7 -3.75 -2.51 4.51
C ALA A 7 -4.60 -1.99 3.35
N ILE A 8 -3.95 -1.39 2.35
CA ILE A 8 -4.57 -1.01 1.09
C ILE A 8 -4.27 -2.11 0.07
N THR A 9 -5.30 -2.64 -0.57
CA THR A 9 -5.18 -3.54 -1.71
C THR A 9 -6.17 -3.17 -2.79
N GLY A 10 -5.94 -3.60 -4.02
CA GLY A 10 -6.93 -3.38 -5.06
C GLY A 10 -6.52 -3.83 -6.44
N SER A 11 -7.35 -3.41 -7.39
CA SER A 11 -7.17 -3.73 -8.81
C SER A 11 -5.96 -3.00 -9.41
N THR A 12 -5.26 -3.70 -10.29
CA THR A 12 -4.24 -3.13 -11.20
C THR A 12 -4.91 -2.38 -12.35
N PRO A 13 -4.22 -1.47 -13.07
CA PRO A 13 -4.83 -0.69 -14.15
C PRO A 13 -5.54 -1.54 -15.20
N ASN A 14 -4.95 -2.69 -15.57
CA ASN A 14 -5.52 -3.65 -16.54
C ASN A 14 -6.88 -4.24 -16.13
N GLU A 15 -7.22 -4.20 -14.85
CA GLU A 15 -8.46 -4.76 -14.32
C GLU A 15 -9.60 -3.72 -14.28
N TYR A 16 -9.28 -2.44 -14.44
CA TYR A 16 -10.27 -1.38 -14.58
C TYR A 16 -10.79 -1.29 -16.01
N SER A 17 -12.07 -0.91 -16.15
CA SER A 17 -12.69 -0.63 -17.45
C SER A 17 -11.97 0.46 -18.27
N PHE A 18 -11.21 1.35 -17.61
CA PHE A 18 -10.42 2.40 -18.24
C PHE A 18 -8.94 2.04 -18.48
N GLY A 19 -8.47 0.87 -18.06
CA GLY A 19 -7.08 0.46 -18.27
C GLY A 19 -6.06 1.40 -17.60
N TYR A 20 -5.03 1.78 -18.35
CA TYR A 20 -3.97 2.71 -17.93
C TYR A 20 -4.30 4.20 -18.18
N ASP A 21 -5.50 4.52 -18.68
CA ASP A 21 -5.88 5.90 -18.97
C ASP A 21 -6.22 6.65 -17.66
N GLU A 22 -5.21 7.24 -17.02
CA GLU A 22 -5.39 8.04 -15.80
C GLU A 22 -6.12 9.38 -16.04
N GLU A 23 -6.26 9.82 -17.29
CA GLU A 23 -7.07 11.00 -17.65
C GLU A 23 -8.56 10.68 -17.77
N ASN A 24 -8.91 9.38 -17.76
CA ASN A 24 -10.28 8.94 -17.82
C ASN A 24 -11.09 9.43 -16.61
N MET A 25 -12.33 9.87 -16.86
CA MET A 25 -13.24 10.33 -15.80
C MET A 25 -13.48 9.26 -14.73
N ASN A 26 -13.52 7.98 -15.11
CA ASN A 26 -13.70 6.87 -14.17
C ASN A 26 -12.45 6.67 -13.29
N CYS A 27 -11.24 6.85 -13.84
CA CYS A 27 -10.02 6.84 -13.04
C CYS A 27 -10.02 7.97 -12.00
N ALA A 28 -10.39 9.19 -12.43
CA ALA A 28 -10.52 10.33 -11.53
C ALA A 28 -11.58 10.11 -10.43
N LEU A 29 -12.68 9.43 -10.76
CA LEU A 29 -13.71 9.05 -9.80
C LEU A 29 -13.17 8.03 -8.79
N GLU A 30 -12.48 6.98 -9.26
CA GLU A 30 -11.89 5.95 -8.40
C GLU A 30 -10.89 6.55 -7.42
N LYS A 31 -9.95 7.36 -7.89
CA LYS A 31 -8.98 8.06 -7.03
C LYS A 31 -9.67 8.93 -5.97
N ARG A 32 -10.77 9.59 -6.32
CA ARG A 32 -11.57 10.37 -5.36
C ARG A 32 -12.21 9.48 -4.31
N LEU A 33 -12.77 8.33 -4.69
CA LEU A 33 -13.35 7.37 -3.75
C LEU A 33 -12.28 6.88 -2.78
N ILE A 34 -11.08 6.52 -3.27
CA ILE A 34 -9.95 6.08 -2.46
C ILE A 34 -9.61 7.12 -1.38
N VAL A 35 -9.49 8.39 -1.77
CA VAL A 35 -9.24 9.50 -0.83
C VAL A 35 -10.35 9.61 0.22
N GLN A 36 -11.62 9.53 -0.19
CA GLN A 36 -12.77 9.62 0.72
C GLN A 36 -12.78 8.49 1.75
N ALA A 37 -12.48 7.27 1.34
CA ALA A 37 -12.42 6.13 2.24
C ALA A 37 -11.28 6.25 3.24
N ILE A 38 -10.09 6.68 2.80
CA ILE A 38 -8.96 6.93 3.70
C ILE A 38 -9.35 7.99 4.74
N PHE A 39 -10.01 9.08 4.35
CA PHE A 39 -10.49 10.08 5.31
C PHE A 39 -11.47 9.52 6.34
N ALA A 40 -12.38 8.65 5.91
CA ALA A 40 -13.33 8.03 6.81
C ALA A 40 -12.65 7.05 7.77
N LEU A 41 -11.67 6.26 7.29
CA LEU A 41 -10.82 5.39 8.11
C LEU A 41 -10.09 6.20 9.19
N VAL A 42 -9.47 7.32 8.81
CA VAL A 42 -8.82 8.25 9.76
C VAL A 42 -9.83 8.77 10.79
N SER A 43 -11.05 9.09 10.35
CA SER A 43 -12.11 9.61 11.24
C SER A 43 -12.61 8.59 12.27
N VAL A 44 -12.51 7.28 11.97
CA VAL A 44 -12.85 6.20 12.91
C VAL A 44 -11.65 5.68 13.70
N GLY A 45 -10.50 6.37 13.63
CA GLY A 45 -9.33 6.11 14.47
C GLY A 45 -8.27 5.20 13.86
N VAL A 46 -8.28 4.98 12.54
CA VAL A 46 -7.13 4.38 11.84
C VAL A 46 -5.98 5.38 11.83
N THR A 47 -4.80 4.91 12.23
CA THR A 47 -3.60 5.74 12.43
C THR A 47 -2.41 5.27 11.62
N GLY A 48 -2.48 4.12 10.97
CA GLY A 48 -1.44 3.62 10.08
C GLY A 48 -2.03 2.99 8.83
N PHE A 49 -1.32 3.16 7.72
CA PHE A 49 -1.66 2.56 6.43
C PHE A 49 -0.46 1.80 5.87
N LEU A 50 -0.71 0.65 5.27
CA LEU A 50 0.29 -0.15 4.58
C LEU A 50 -0.13 -0.37 3.14
N SER A 51 0.82 -0.34 2.22
CA SER A 51 0.59 -0.63 0.79
C SER A 51 1.76 -1.45 0.24
N THR A 52 1.47 -2.49 -0.53
CA THR A 52 2.46 -3.23 -1.32
C THR A 52 2.88 -2.50 -2.59
N MET A 53 2.30 -1.31 -2.82
CA MET A 53 2.70 -0.36 -3.85
C MET A 53 2.53 -0.89 -5.27
N ASN A 54 1.67 -1.88 -5.54
CA ASN A 54 1.40 -2.27 -6.92
C ASN A 54 0.76 -1.13 -7.71
N GLU A 55 1.00 -1.12 -9.02
CA GLU A 55 0.40 -0.14 -9.92
C GLU A 55 -1.13 -0.15 -9.80
N GLY A 56 -1.76 1.02 -9.94
CA GLY A 56 -3.20 1.17 -9.79
C GLY A 56 -3.60 1.52 -8.35
N ALA A 57 -4.60 0.82 -7.81
CA ALA A 57 -5.24 1.19 -6.54
C ALA A 57 -4.29 1.32 -5.35
N GLU A 58 -3.32 0.41 -5.23
CA GLU A 58 -2.39 0.38 -4.11
C GLU A 58 -1.43 1.58 -4.11
N LEU A 59 -0.94 1.95 -5.29
CA LEU A 59 -0.13 3.15 -5.48
C LEU A 59 -0.97 4.42 -5.26
N TRP A 60 -2.16 4.52 -5.87
CA TRP A 60 -3.04 5.68 -5.69
C TRP A 60 -3.49 5.87 -4.24
N GLY A 61 -3.70 4.77 -3.51
CA GLY A 61 -3.99 4.79 -2.08
C GLY A 61 -2.82 5.31 -1.25
N ALA A 62 -1.59 4.86 -1.56
CA ALA A 62 -0.39 5.38 -0.90
C ALA A 62 -0.19 6.87 -1.18
N GLU A 63 -0.36 7.32 -2.44
CA GLU A 63 -0.34 8.75 -2.80
C GLU A 63 -1.38 9.54 -2.00
N ALA A 64 -2.59 9.01 -1.86
CA ALA A 64 -3.67 9.65 -1.10
C ALA A 64 -3.31 9.80 0.39
N VAL A 65 -2.77 8.75 1.03
CA VAL A 65 -2.33 8.83 2.44
C VAL A 65 -1.19 9.84 2.60
N ALA A 66 -0.18 9.81 1.73
CA ALA A 66 0.94 10.76 1.75
C ALA A 66 0.45 12.21 1.59
N HIS A 67 -0.49 12.44 0.67
CA HIS A 67 -1.12 13.74 0.50
C HIS A 67 -1.89 14.19 1.75
N ILE A 68 -2.58 13.26 2.42
CA ILE A 68 -3.32 13.56 3.66
C ILE A 68 -2.36 13.93 4.81
N ILE A 69 -1.27 13.18 4.98
CA ILE A 69 -0.22 13.46 5.98
C ILE A 69 0.32 14.88 5.77
N THR A 70 0.77 15.17 4.55
CA THR A 70 1.47 16.43 4.22
C THR A 70 0.55 17.65 4.20
N THR A 71 -0.67 17.51 3.66
CA THR A 71 -1.58 18.65 3.46
C THR A 71 -2.40 18.98 4.70
N PHE A 72 -2.83 17.96 5.45
CA PHE A 72 -3.71 18.15 6.61
C PHE A 72 -2.97 18.00 7.94
N ASN A 73 -1.65 17.77 7.92
CA ASN A 73 -0.80 17.58 9.11
C ASN A 73 -1.42 16.57 10.09
N ARG A 74 -1.92 15.45 9.54
CA ARG A 74 -2.56 14.39 10.32
C ARG A 74 -1.50 13.50 10.93
N ASP A 75 -1.67 13.17 12.21
CA ASP A 75 -0.84 12.21 12.93
C ASP A 75 -1.21 10.77 12.54
N ILE A 76 -0.90 10.42 11.28
CA ILE A 76 -1.06 9.08 10.71
C ILE A 76 0.24 8.66 10.01
N THR A 77 0.47 7.36 9.86
CA THR A 77 1.67 6.82 9.21
C THR A 77 1.33 6.11 7.90
N LEU A 78 2.27 6.14 6.96
CA LEU A 78 2.26 5.33 5.74
C LEU A 78 3.52 4.46 5.72
N GLY A 79 3.34 3.16 5.51
CA GLY A 79 4.42 2.21 5.26
C GLY A 79 4.30 1.60 3.86
N CYS A 80 5.27 1.92 3.01
CA CYS A 80 5.39 1.35 1.67
C CYS A 80 6.23 0.07 1.72
N VAL A 81 5.67 -1.04 1.25
CA VAL A 81 6.26 -2.39 1.34
C VAL A 81 6.35 -3.00 -0.07
N PRO A 82 7.31 -2.59 -0.91
CA PRO A 82 7.41 -3.12 -2.27
C PRO A 82 7.62 -4.64 -2.28
N THR A 83 7.06 -5.30 -3.29
CA THR A 83 7.13 -6.76 -3.45
C THR A 83 8.45 -7.23 -4.07
N SER A 84 9.12 -6.38 -4.85
CA SER A 84 10.43 -6.65 -5.47
C SER A 84 11.12 -5.36 -5.94
N GLU A 85 12.43 -5.40 -6.18
CA GLU A 85 13.18 -4.25 -6.74
C GLU A 85 12.74 -3.91 -8.17
N GLU A 86 12.33 -4.90 -8.94
CA GLU A 86 11.95 -4.75 -10.35
C GLU A 86 10.46 -4.45 -10.55
N GLN A 87 9.69 -4.30 -9.46
CA GLN A 87 8.23 -4.11 -9.49
C GLN A 87 7.79 -3.01 -10.47
N ALA A 88 8.51 -1.88 -10.47
CA ALA A 88 8.22 -0.73 -11.32
C ALA A 88 9.03 -0.67 -12.63
N SER A 89 9.79 -1.72 -12.96
CA SER A 89 10.75 -1.72 -14.09
C SER A 89 10.12 -1.47 -15.46
N ARG A 90 8.83 -1.82 -15.62
CA ARG A 90 8.07 -1.73 -16.88
C ARG A 90 6.96 -0.69 -16.86
N TRP A 91 6.80 0.06 -15.78
CA TRP A 91 5.74 1.06 -15.66
C TRP A 91 6.04 2.29 -16.51
N HIS A 92 4.99 3.05 -16.78
CA HIS A 92 5.15 4.36 -17.40
C HIS A 92 6.06 5.25 -16.54
N PRO A 93 6.98 6.06 -17.13
CA PRO A 93 7.91 6.90 -16.37
C PRO A 93 7.23 7.75 -15.29
N ASP A 94 6.12 8.42 -15.62
CA ASP A 94 5.39 9.24 -14.65
C ASP A 94 4.86 8.45 -13.45
N THR A 95 4.44 7.20 -13.65
CA THR A 95 3.99 6.31 -12.58
C THR A 95 5.17 5.82 -11.74
N ARG A 96 6.29 5.54 -12.40
CA ARG A 96 7.53 5.12 -11.77
C ARG A 96 8.11 6.24 -10.89
N ASP A 97 8.07 7.48 -11.32
CA ASP A 97 8.55 8.63 -10.54
C ASP A 97 7.74 8.79 -9.25
N LYS A 98 6.39 8.76 -9.33
CA LYS A 98 5.51 8.76 -8.15
C LYS A 98 5.84 7.63 -7.17
N TYR A 99 6.11 6.44 -7.69
CA TYR A 99 6.48 5.28 -6.87
C TYR A 99 7.80 5.50 -6.12
N PHE A 100 8.85 5.98 -6.79
CA PHE A 100 10.13 6.23 -6.14
C PHE A 100 10.08 7.40 -5.14
N ASP A 101 9.33 8.46 -5.45
CA ASP A 101 9.08 9.57 -4.52
C ASP A 101 8.43 9.07 -3.22
N LEU A 102 7.46 8.16 -3.33
CA LEU A 102 6.83 7.55 -2.15
C LEU A 102 7.80 6.65 -1.38
N LEU A 103 8.59 5.81 -2.07
CA LEU A 103 9.56 4.96 -1.41
C LEU A 103 10.62 5.77 -0.65
N GLU A 104 11.13 6.86 -1.22
CA GLU A 104 12.13 7.69 -0.56
C GLU A 104 11.63 8.23 0.80
N ASN A 105 10.34 8.54 0.89
CA ASN A 105 9.76 9.19 2.06
C ASN A 105 9.07 8.23 3.05
N TYR A 106 8.58 7.08 2.58
CA TYR A 106 7.67 6.21 3.34
C TYR A 106 8.02 4.72 3.28
N LEU A 107 9.22 4.35 2.82
CA LEU A 107 9.66 2.96 2.85
C LEU A 107 9.62 2.39 4.28
N GLU A 108 8.90 1.29 4.45
CA GLU A 108 8.83 0.59 5.74
C GLU A 108 10.04 -0.33 5.90
N THR A 109 11.05 0.15 6.63
CA THR A 109 12.30 -0.57 6.82
C THR A 109 12.20 -1.76 7.78
N ASP A 110 11.22 -1.76 8.70
CA ASP A 110 11.02 -2.90 9.61
C ASP A 110 10.22 -4.04 8.95
N ALA A 111 9.58 -3.78 7.80
CA ALA A 111 8.99 -4.80 6.94
C ALA A 111 10.06 -5.64 6.23
N ILE A 112 11.17 -5.02 5.82
CA ILE A 112 12.29 -5.74 5.23
C ILE A 112 12.95 -6.58 6.34
N PRO A 113 12.99 -7.92 6.25
CA PRO A 113 13.63 -8.74 7.26
C PRO A 113 15.07 -8.28 7.46
N LYS A 114 15.39 -7.76 8.65
CA LYS A 114 16.78 -7.59 9.08
C LYS A 114 17.37 -9.00 9.07
N ARG A 115 18.28 -9.29 8.14
CA ARG A 115 19.04 -10.54 8.21
C ARG A 115 19.71 -10.57 9.58
N HIS A 116 19.50 -11.66 10.30
CA HIS A 116 20.26 -11.94 11.50
C HIS A 116 21.65 -12.36 11.04
N ASP A 117 22.60 -11.44 11.09
CA ASP A 117 24.01 -11.79 11.16
C ASP A 117 24.27 -12.28 12.60
N PRO A 118 24.74 -13.52 12.83
CA PRO A 118 25.12 -13.99 14.16
C PRO A 118 26.19 -13.12 14.83
N ASP A 119 26.92 -12.30 14.08
CA ASP A 119 28.07 -11.53 14.58
C ASP A 119 27.84 -10.00 14.66
N GLY A 120 26.62 -9.52 14.41
CA GLY A 120 26.16 -8.24 14.96
C GLY A 120 26.78 -6.96 14.41
N ASP A 121 26.80 -6.77 13.08
CA ASP A 121 26.84 -5.44 12.49
C ASP A 121 25.55 -5.13 11.70
N MET A 122 25.11 -3.88 11.83
CA MET A 122 23.90 -3.36 11.20
C MET A 122 24.34 -2.34 10.15
N TYR A 123 24.01 -2.62 8.91
CA TYR A 123 24.28 -1.84 7.69
C TYR A 123 25.76 -1.72 7.28
N GLY A 124 26.17 -2.63 6.39
CA GLY A 124 27.02 -2.26 5.26
C GLY A 124 28.21 -3.17 5.01
N ALA A 125 28.02 -4.27 4.28
CA ALA A 125 29.09 -4.92 3.52
C ALA A 125 28.62 -5.98 2.51
N ASP A 126 27.43 -6.57 2.66
CA ASP A 126 27.07 -7.76 1.86
C ASP A 126 26.25 -7.47 0.59
N ARG A 127 26.61 -6.40 -0.13
CA ARG A 127 26.08 -6.18 -1.49
C ARG A 127 26.81 -7.02 -2.54
N GLU A 128 28.00 -7.53 -2.21
CA GLU A 128 28.89 -8.23 -3.13
C GLU A 128 28.92 -9.76 -2.90
N LEU A 129 28.49 -10.23 -1.72
CA LEU A 129 28.58 -11.65 -1.33
C LEU A 129 27.30 -12.47 -1.64
N LEU A 130 26.18 -11.81 -1.91
CA LEU A 130 24.87 -12.43 -1.99
C LEU A 130 24.22 -12.07 -3.32
N GLY A 131 24.52 -12.86 -4.35
CA GLY A 131 23.98 -12.68 -5.70
C GLY A 131 22.46 -12.42 -5.72
N GLU A 132 22.08 -11.52 -6.63
CA GLU A 132 20.78 -11.07 -7.20
C GLU A 132 19.39 -11.43 -6.61
N ASP A 133 19.24 -12.24 -5.57
CA ASP A 133 17.93 -12.66 -5.02
C ASP A 133 17.65 -12.03 -3.63
N ILE A 134 17.66 -10.70 -3.52
CA ILE A 134 17.53 -9.98 -2.23
C ILE A 134 16.08 -9.90 -1.68
N TYR A 135 15.06 -10.49 -2.31
CA TYR A 135 13.67 -10.43 -1.78
C TYR A 135 12.88 -11.73 -1.93
N ALA A 136 13.24 -12.78 -1.19
CA ALA A 136 12.28 -13.86 -0.88
C ALA A 136 11.39 -13.48 0.32
N TYR A 137 10.96 -12.21 0.40
CA TYR A 137 10.07 -11.71 1.43
C TYR A 137 8.67 -11.53 0.85
N ASP A 138 7.69 -12.13 1.51
CA ASP A 138 6.29 -12.10 1.10
C ASP A 138 5.61 -10.86 1.71
N ALA A 139 5.65 -9.75 0.97
CA ALA A 139 5.04 -8.48 1.37
C ALA A 139 3.54 -8.61 1.64
N ASP A 140 2.84 -9.43 0.84
CA ASP A 140 1.41 -9.68 1.03
C ASP A 140 1.15 -10.36 2.38
N LYS A 141 1.99 -11.35 2.74
CA LYS A 141 1.92 -12.00 4.04
C LYS A 141 2.19 -11.03 5.19
N TYR A 142 3.21 -10.17 5.08
CA TYR A 142 3.49 -9.21 6.14
C TYR A 142 2.35 -8.22 6.35
N ILE A 143 1.81 -7.65 5.26
CA ILE A 143 0.69 -6.73 5.36
C ILE A 143 -0.51 -7.43 5.98
N ALA A 144 -0.80 -8.68 5.61
CA ALA A 144 -1.88 -9.47 6.19
C ALA A 144 -1.68 -9.80 7.68
N ASP A 145 -0.44 -10.03 8.11
CA ASP A 145 -0.10 -10.31 9.51
C ASP A 145 -0.07 -9.03 10.37
N THR A 146 0.17 -7.86 9.75
CA THR A 146 0.34 -6.57 10.44
C THR A 146 -0.94 -5.75 10.52
N ALA A 147 -1.80 -5.81 9.51
CA ALA A 147 -2.97 -4.95 9.43
C ALA A 147 -4.18 -5.50 10.19
N ASP A 148 -4.89 -4.61 10.90
CA ASP A 148 -6.16 -4.91 11.56
C ASP A 148 -7.34 -4.83 10.59
N MET A 149 -7.18 -4.07 9.50
CA MET A 149 -8.19 -3.78 8.50
C MET A 149 -7.63 -3.91 7.09
N LEU A 150 -8.49 -4.28 6.14
CA LEU A 150 -8.19 -4.29 4.72
C LEU A 150 -9.15 -3.36 3.97
N LEU A 151 -8.60 -2.37 3.29
CA LEU A 151 -9.26 -1.51 2.33
C LEU A 151 -9.07 -2.11 0.93
N VAL A 152 -10.16 -2.51 0.28
CA VAL A 152 -10.15 -3.09 -1.09
C VAL A 152 -10.73 -2.08 -2.08
N CYS A 153 -9.97 -1.74 -3.13
CA CYS A 153 -10.37 -0.77 -4.16
C CYS A 153 -10.42 -1.45 -5.56
N GLY A 154 -11.41 -1.16 -6.39
CA GLY A 154 -11.51 -1.83 -7.71
C GLY A 154 -12.86 -1.80 -8.41
N ASP A 155 -12.87 -2.31 -9.64
CA ASP A 155 -14.00 -2.28 -10.60
C ASP A 155 -14.68 -3.66 -10.80
N LYS A 156 -14.35 -4.67 -9.98
CA LYS A 156 -14.78 -6.06 -10.24
C LYS A 156 -16.25 -6.34 -9.85
N PRO A 157 -16.95 -7.23 -10.58
CA PRO A 157 -18.31 -7.63 -10.24
C PRO A 157 -18.43 -8.30 -8.87
N GLY A 158 -19.31 -7.78 -8.00
CA GLY A 158 -19.43 -8.18 -6.59
C GLY A 158 -18.70 -7.25 -5.59
N GLU A 159 -17.81 -6.40 -6.10
CA GLU A 159 -17.14 -5.26 -5.47
C GLU A 159 -17.46 -3.97 -6.27
N HIS A 160 -18.64 -3.95 -6.91
CA HIS A 160 -19.00 -2.99 -7.96
C HIS A 160 -18.74 -1.54 -7.54
N ALA A 161 -17.63 -0.98 -8.04
CA ALA A 161 -17.23 0.42 -7.87
C ALA A 161 -17.24 0.91 -6.40
N GLU A 162 -17.08 0.00 -5.44
CA GLU A 162 -17.26 0.30 -4.03
C GLU A 162 -16.05 -0.14 -3.22
N ILE A 163 -15.61 0.79 -2.39
CA ILE A 163 -14.59 0.55 -1.40
C ILE A 163 -15.14 -0.38 -0.32
N LEU A 164 -14.52 -1.56 -0.23
CA LEU A 164 -14.86 -2.56 0.79
C LEU A 164 -13.87 -2.49 1.94
N MET A 165 -14.39 -2.44 3.17
CA MET A 165 -13.57 -2.59 4.36
C MET A 165 -13.79 -3.98 4.97
N ARG A 166 -12.70 -4.65 5.35
CA ARG A 166 -12.76 -5.89 6.14
C ARG A 166 -12.00 -5.68 7.44
N GLU A 167 -12.69 -5.82 8.57
CA GLU A 167 -12.05 -5.77 9.89
C GLU A 167 -11.76 -7.21 10.37
N PHE A 168 -10.59 -7.41 10.94
CA PHE A 168 -10.11 -8.70 11.42
C PHE A 168 -10.22 -8.82 12.95
N GLU A 169 -11.45 -8.75 13.49
CA GLU A 169 -11.64 -9.03 14.92
C GLU A 169 -11.55 -10.55 15.19
N GLY A 170 -10.58 -10.97 16.00
CA GLY A 170 -10.56 -12.31 16.62
C GLY A 170 -10.62 -13.52 15.68
N ARG A 171 -10.16 -13.37 14.42
CA ARG A 171 -10.17 -14.35 13.31
C ARG A 171 -11.54 -14.65 12.66
N GLY A 172 -12.53 -13.76 12.80
CA GLY A 172 -13.76 -13.76 11.99
C GLY A 172 -13.83 -12.51 11.10
N LYS A 173 -13.74 -12.67 9.77
CA LYS A 173 -13.78 -11.54 8.82
C LYS A 173 -15.19 -10.92 8.78
N LYS A 174 -15.33 -9.66 9.18
CA LYS A 174 -16.58 -8.91 9.00
C LYS A 174 -16.43 -7.93 7.84
N ILE A 175 -17.32 -8.05 6.86
CA ILE A 175 -17.38 -7.10 5.74
C ILE A 175 -18.14 -5.86 6.21
N MET A 176 -17.53 -4.70 6.07
CA MET A 176 -18.16 -3.39 6.22
C MET A 176 -18.19 -2.72 4.85
N ARG A 177 -19.39 -2.33 4.42
CA ARG A 177 -19.55 -1.47 3.24
C ARG A 177 -19.59 -0.02 3.70
N MET A 178 -18.83 0.82 3.03
CA MET A 178 -18.86 2.27 3.21
C MET A 178 -20.03 2.89 2.47
#